data_AF-A0A6G2Q274-F1
#
_entry.id   AF-A0A6G2Q274-F1
#
_cell.length_a   1.000
_cell.length_b   1.000
_cell.length_c   1.000
_cell.angle_alpha   90.00
_cell.angle_beta   90.00
_cell.angle_gamma   90.00
#
_symmetry.space_group_name_H-M   'P 1'
#
loop_
_entity.id
_entity.type
_entity.pdbx_description
1 polymer ?
#
loop_
_entity_poly.entity_id
_entity_poly.type
_entity_poly.pdbx_seq_one_letter_code
_entity_poly.pdbx_strand_id
1 'polypeptide(L)'
;RTVFVSSHLMSEMALTADHLIVIGRGQLLADMSVTDFISANSADFARVRTPDTEPQLREKLGAALTGAGGHVLPEQDGALRVMGLPLPRISDLAHEAGVRLWELSPHQASLEEAYMRMTQGAVDYRSTIDQKAGLQQPLPPGAEPPMPVPGQGQPGWYAPPPPQQGGQPFA
;
A
#
# COMPACT_ATOMS: atom_id res chain seq x y z
N ARG A 1 1.53 16.04 28.40
CA ARG A 1 1.46 17.06 27.33
C ARG A 1 1.02 16.34 26.07
N THR A 2 0.06 16.87 25.32
CA THR A 2 -0.46 16.22 24.11
C THR A 2 -0.22 17.15 22.93
N VAL A 3 0.28 16.61 21.83
CA VAL A 3 0.55 17.35 20.59
C VAL A 3 -0.11 16.60 19.45
N PHE A 4 -0.86 17.31 18.61
CA PHE A 4 -1.39 16.77 17.37
C PHE A 4 -0.44 17.10 16.23
N VAL A 5 -0.09 16.09 15.44
CA VAL A 5 0.73 16.22 14.24
C VAL A 5 0.00 15.52 13.10
N SER A 6 -0.16 16.22 11.98
CA SER A 6 -0.68 15.65 10.74
C SER A 6 0.48 15.46 9.76
N SER A 7 0.74 14.23 9.33
CA SER A 7 1.69 13.92 8.26
C SER A 7 1.04 12.98 7.25
N HIS A 8 1.54 13.04 6.01
CA HIS A 8 1.20 12.10 4.96
C HIS A 8 2.24 10.97 4.83
N LEU A 9 3.37 11.08 5.55
CA LEU A 9 4.43 10.07 5.58
C LEU A 9 4.21 9.12 6.74
N MET A 10 3.76 7.90 6.41
CA MET A 10 3.40 6.90 7.41
C MET A 10 4.63 6.38 8.18
N SER A 11 5.78 6.28 7.51
CA SER A 11 7.05 5.86 8.11
C SER A 11 7.57 6.82 9.18
N GLU A 12 7.33 8.13 9.03
CA GLU A 12 7.69 9.11 10.06
C GLU A 12 6.74 9.03 11.26
N MET A 13 5.43 8.89 10.99
CA MET A 13 4.43 8.75 12.04
C MET A 13 4.66 7.49 12.89
N ALA A 14 5.08 6.39 12.27
CA ALA A 14 5.42 5.14 12.97
C ALA A 14 6.55 5.32 14.01
N LEU A 15 7.45 6.29 13.82
CA LEU A 15 8.55 6.56 14.74
C LEU A 15 8.24 7.64 15.79
N THR A 16 7.21 8.46 15.56
CA THR A 16 7.00 9.69 16.33
C THR A 16 5.68 9.73 17.09
N ALA A 17 4.71 8.90 16.73
CA ALA A 17 3.41 8.86 17.40
C ALA A 17 3.22 7.57 18.20
N ASP A 18 2.69 7.74 19.40
CA ASP A 18 2.21 6.64 20.24
C ASP A 18 0.75 6.26 19.90
N HIS A 19 -0.01 7.24 19.38
CA HIS A 19 -1.45 7.15 19.15
C HIS A 19 -1.82 7.69 17.77
N LEU A 20 -2.80 7.08 17.13
CA LEU A 20 -3.17 7.37 15.76
C LEU A 20 -4.68 7.53 15.63
N ILE A 21 -5.05 8.60 14.92
CA ILE A 21 -6.43 8.91 14.54
C ILE A 21 -6.50 8.87 13.02
N VAL A 22 -7.29 7.94 12.46
CA VAL A 22 -7.54 7.90 11.01
C VAL A 22 -8.89 8.51 10.70
N ILE A 23 -8.92 9.46 9.79
CA ILE A 23 -10.15 10.08 9.28
C ILE A 23 -10.23 9.85 7.78
N GLY A 24 -11.35 9.30 7.31
CA GLY A 24 -11.63 9.12 5.89
C GLY A 24 -13.08 9.49 5.57
N ARG A 25 -13.30 10.21 4.46
CA ARG A 25 -14.64 10.69 4.05
C ARG A 25 -15.39 11.47 5.16
N GLY A 26 -14.65 12.22 5.98
CA GLY A 26 -15.20 12.99 7.09
C GLY A 26 -15.69 12.14 8.28
N GLN A 27 -15.31 10.86 8.35
CA GLN A 27 -15.65 9.94 9.43
C GLN A 27 -14.38 9.45 10.13
N LEU A 28 -14.48 9.21 11.43
CA LEU A 28 -13.43 8.58 12.22
C LEU A 28 -13.40 7.09 11.88
N LEU A 29 -12.27 6.63 11.31
CA LEU A 29 -12.05 5.24 10.93
C LEU A 29 -11.29 4.46 12.01
N ALA A 30 -10.38 5.11 12.73
CA ALA A 30 -9.65 4.51 13.84
C ALA A 30 -9.22 5.57 14.87
N ASP A 31 -9.20 5.18 16.14
CA ASP A 31 -8.72 5.95 17.29
C ASP A 31 -8.10 4.95 18.28
N MET A 32 -6.82 4.63 18.10
CA MET A 32 -6.10 3.64 18.92
C MET A 32 -4.59 3.86 18.87
N SER A 33 -3.85 3.09 19.68
CA SER A 33 -2.38 3.13 19.63
C SER A 33 -1.85 2.69 18.27
N VAL A 34 -0.65 3.17 17.89
CA VAL A 34 -0.02 2.75 16.63
C VAL A 34 0.23 1.24 16.61
N THR A 35 0.64 0.66 17.73
CA THR A 35 0.89 -0.79 17.86
C THR A 35 -0.39 -1.60 17.66
N ASP A 36 -1.48 -1.20 18.30
CA ASP A 36 -2.77 -1.88 18.15
C ASP A 36 -3.29 -1.72 16.73
N PHE A 37 -3.10 -0.54 16.14
CA PHE A 37 -3.49 -0.28 14.75
C PHE A 37 -2.77 -1.21 13.78
N ILE A 38 -1.45 -1.35 13.92
CA ILE A 38 -0.66 -2.27 13.13
C ILE A 38 -1.17 -3.69 13.37
N SER A 39 -1.24 -4.16 14.62
CA SER A 39 -1.65 -5.54 14.92
C SER A 39 -3.05 -5.89 14.37
N ALA A 40 -4.02 -4.99 14.51
CA ALA A 40 -5.38 -5.21 14.04
C ALA A 40 -5.53 -5.20 12.52
N ASN A 41 -4.65 -4.48 11.81
CA ASN A 41 -4.75 -4.26 10.37
C ASN A 41 -3.57 -4.85 9.57
N SER A 42 -2.71 -5.65 10.20
CA SER A 42 -1.58 -6.34 9.56
C SER A 42 -1.93 -7.78 9.23
N ALA A 43 -1.28 -8.36 8.20
CA ALA A 43 -1.14 -9.81 8.15
C ALA A 43 0.24 -10.09 8.68
N ASP A 44 0.32 -10.27 9.99
CA ASP A 44 1.54 -10.79 10.59
C ASP A 44 1.82 -12.16 9.97
N PHE A 45 3.07 -12.36 9.59
CA PHE A 45 3.54 -13.63 9.06
C PHE A 45 4.89 -13.97 9.64
N ALA A 46 5.19 -15.26 9.73
CA ALA A 46 6.53 -15.72 10.01
C ALA A 46 7.26 -15.93 8.69
N ARG A 47 8.48 -15.42 8.61
CA ARG A 47 9.41 -15.74 7.52
C ARG A 47 10.28 -16.90 7.95
N VAL A 48 10.36 -17.92 7.10
CA VAL A 48 11.06 -19.16 7.38
C VAL A 48 12.02 -19.50 6.25
N ARG A 49 13.28 -19.80 6.57
CA ARG A 49 14.28 -20.29 5.60
C ARG A 49 14.85 -21.63 6.04
N THR A 50 15.01 -22.53 5.07
CA THR A 50 15.72 -23.81 5.20
C THR A 50 17.03 -23.74 4.42
N PRO A 51 18.00 -24.66 4.63
CA PRO A 51 19.19 -24.74 3.79
C PRO A 51 18.84 -24.83 2.29
N ASP A 52 19.48 -23.99 1.47
CA ASP A 52 19.24 -23.95 0.01
C ASP A 52 19.70 -25.24 -0.70
N THR A 53 20.56 -26.03 -0.05
CA THR A 53 21.13 -27.28 -0.58
C THR A 53 20.13 -28.45 -0.58
N GLU A 54 19.01 -28.33 0.12
CA GLU A 54 18.07 -29.44 0.34
C GLU A 54 16.62 -29.01 0.08
N PRO A 55 16.21 -28.81 -1.19
CA PRO A 55 14.87 -28.34 -1.55
C PRO A 55 13.75 -29.27 -1.07
N GLN A 56 14.03 -30.57 -0.89
CA GLN A 56 13.06 -31.54 -0.35
C GLN A 56 12.67 -31.22 1.10
N LEU A 57 13.59 -30.65 1.90
CA LEU A 57 13.28 -30.24 3.28
C LEU A 57 12.30 -29.07 3.32
N ARG A 58 12.45 -28.12 2.38
CA ARG A 58 11.53 -26.98 2.23
C ARG A 58 10.12 -27.47 1.89
N GLU A 59 9.99 -28.41 0.95
CA GLU A 59 8.70 -29.00 0.58
C GLU A 59 8.08 -29.77 1.75
N LYS A 60 8.89 -30.58 2.45
CA LYS A 60 8.46 -31.31 3.66
C LYS A 60 7.93 -30.37 4.74
N LEU A 61 8.64 -29.27 5.00
CA LEU A 61 8.22 -28.25 5.95
C LEU A 61 6.93 -27.56 5.50
N GLY A 62 6.85 -27.15 4.24
CA GLY A 62 5.64 -26.52 3.68
C GLY A 62 4.41 -27.40 3.82
N ALA A 63 4.55 -28.70 3.57
CA ALA A 63 3.48 -29.68 3.75
C ALA A 63 3.06 -29.83 5.23
N ALA A 64 4.03 -29.91 6.15
CA ALA A 64 3.75 -30.02 7.59
C ALA A 64 3.02 -28.78 8.12
N LEU A 65 3.47 -27.58 7.73
CA LEU A 65 2.86 -26.31 8.11
C LEU A 65 1.44 -26.17 7.54
N THR A 66 1.24 -26.53 6.27
CA THR A 66 -0.09 -26.51 5.64
C THR A 66 -1.04 -27.51 6.30
N GLY A 67 -0.55 -28.71 6.61
CA GLY A 67 -1.33 -29.74 7.33
C GLY A 67 -1.75 -29.31 8.74
N ALA A 68 -0.99 -28.43 9.38
CA ALA A 68 -1.31 -27.84 10.68
C ALA A 68 -2.27 -26.63 10.59
N GLY A 69 -2.75 -26.27 9.40
CA GLY A 69 -3.64 -25.13 9.17
C GLY A 69 -2.93 -23.81 8.85
N GLY A 70 -1.61 -23.83 8.64
CA GLY A 70 -0.86 -22.67 8.19
C GLY A 70 -1.05 -22.39 6.71
N HIS A 71 -1.02 -21.12 6.32
CA HIS A 71 -0.97 -20.71 4.92
C HIS A 71 0.48 -20.42 4.55
N VAL A 72 1.05 -21.24 3.67
CA VAL A 72 2.45 -21.14 3.24
C VAL A 72 2.52 -20.61 1.82
N LEU A 73 3.26 -19.52 1.64
CA LEU A 73 3.55 -18.92 0.33
C LEU A 73 5.06 -18.89 0.08
N PRO A 74 5.54 -19.32 -1.09
CA PRO A 74 6.95 -19.18 -1.44
C PRO A 74 7.30 -17.71 -1.72
N GLU A 75 8.48 -17.29 -1.29
CA GLU A 75 9.09 -15.99 -1.60
C GLU A 75 10.14 -16.12 -2.70
N GLN A 76 10.44 -15.01 -3.38
CA GLN A 76 11.37 -14.96 -4.53
C GLN A 76 12.80 -15.38 -4.13
N ASP A 77 13.19 -15.15 -2.88
CA ASP A 77 14.52 -15.45 -2.34
C ASP A 77 14.63 -16.85 -1.72
N GLY A 78 13.67 -17.72 -2.00
CA GLY A 78 13.64 -19.11 -1.54
C GLY A 78 13.05 -19.32 -0.15
N ALA A 79 12.73 -18.25 0.58
CA ALA A 79 12.04 -18.34 1.86
C ALA A 79 10.57 -18.76 1.72
N LEU A 80 9.96 -19.10 2.86
CA LEU A 80 8.54 -19.34 2.99
C LEU A 80 7.93 -18.26 3.89
N ARG A 81 6.86 -17.64 3.42
CA ARG A 81 5.95 -16.79 4.20
C ARG A 81 4.86 -17.68 4.79
N VAL A 82 4.74 -17.70 6.13
CA VAL A 82 3.81 -18.56 6.86
C VAL A 82 2.84 -17.70 7.66
N MET A 83 1.55 -17.84 7.39
CA MET A 83 0.48 -17.15 8.11
C MET A 83 -0.41 -18.16 8.86
N GLY A 84 -1.11 -17.69 9.89
CA GLY A 84 -2.08 -18.51 10.63
C GLY A 84 -1.47 -19.47 11.66
N LEU A 85 -0.14 -19.46 11.84
CA LEU A 85 0.55 -20.24 12.87
C LEU A 85 1.47 -19.34 13.70
N PRO A 86 1.48 -19.48 15.04
CA PRO A 86 2.41 -18.75 15.88
C PRO A 86 3.83 -19.33 15.76
N LEU A 87 4.85 -18.49 15.94
CA LEU A 87 6.27 -18.87 15.79
C LEU A 87 6.68 -20.14 16.57
N PRO A 88 6.31 -20.31 17.85
CA PRO A 88 6.62 -21.55 18.59
C PRO A 88 6.08 -22.80 17.89
N ARG A 89 4.84 -22.74 17.38
CA ARG A 89 4.24 -23.87 16.66
C ARG A 89 4.97 -24.19 15.37
N ILE A 90 5.43 -23.18 14.64
CA ILE A 90 6.24 -23.36 13.43
C ILE A 90 7.57 -24.04 13.78
N SER A 91 8.20 -23.65 14.89
CA SER A 91 9.43 -24.29 15.39
C SER A 91 9.21 -25.76 15.75
N ASP A 92 8.13 -26.07 16.46
CA ASP A 92 7.79 -27.44 16.86
C ASP A 92 7.57 -28.32 15.63
N LEU A 93 6.79 -27.85 14.66
CA LEU A 93 6.53 -28.56 13.41
C LEU A 93 7.81 -28.78 12.59
N ALA A 94 8.71 -27.81 12.55
CA ALA A 94 10.00 -27.97 11.89
C ALA A 94 10.85 -29.05 12.59
N HIS A 95 10.87 -29.06 13.92
CA HIS A 95 11.58 -30.07 14.71
C HIS A 95 10.99 -31.47 14.51
N GLU A 96 9.67 -31.62 14.61
CA GLU A 96 8.93 -32.88 14.37
C GLU A 96 9.19 -33.41 12.95
N ALA A 97 9.26 -32.53 11.96
CA ALA A 97 9.58 -32.88 10.58
C ALA A 97 11.09 -33.17 10.37
N GLY A 98 11.95 -32.95 11.36
CA GLY A 98 13.40 -33.09 11.22
C GLY A 98 14.00 -32.08 10.24
N VAL A 99 13.39 -30.91 10.10
CA VAL A 99 13.84 -29.84 9.20
C VAL A 99 14.56 -28.78 10.00
N ARG A 100 15.83 -28.55 9.68
CA ARG A 100 16.61 -27.45 10.25
C ARG A 100 16.18 -26.12 9.62
N LEU A 101 15.89 -25.14 10.48
CA LEU A 101 15.65 -23.76 10.06
C LEU A 101 16.95 -22.95 10.11
N TRP A 102 17.19 -22.14 9.09
CA TRP A 102 18.20 -21.07 9.08
C TRP A 102 17.61 -19.75 9.57
N GLU A 103 16.33 -19.54 9.31
CA GLU A 103 15.59 -18.36 9.74
C GLU A 103 14.20 -18.78 10.22
N LEU A 104 13.79 -18.22 11.35
CA LEU A 104 12.41 -18.16 11.82
C LEU A 104 12.23 -16.79 12.46
N SER A 105 11.76 -15.82 11.68
CA SER A 105 11.63 -14.43 12.10
C SER A 105 10.17 -13.97 12.00
N PRO A 106 9.66 -13.21 12.98
CA PRO A 106 8.37 -12.57 12.83
C PRO A 106 8.53 -11.41 11.85
N HIS A 107 7.56 -11.26 10.96
CA HIS A 107 7.43 -10.08 10.12
C HIS A 107 6.15 -9.35 10.50
N GLN A 108 6.32 -8.17 11.08
CA GLN A 108 5.23 -7.26 11.41
C GLN A 108 5.04 -6.32 10.22
N ALA A 109 3.78 -6.06 9.85
CA ALA A 109 3.56 -5.09 8.79
C ALA A 109 3.90 -3.68 9.27
N SER A 110 4.29 -2.84 8.33
CA SER A 110 4.48 -1.41 8.56
C SER A 110 3.15 -0.70 8.81
N LEU A 111 3.21 0.48 9.43
CA LEU A 111 2.05 1.35 9.57
C LEU A 111 1.42 1.70 8.21
N GLU A 112 2.25 1.82 7.17
CA GLU A 112 1.80 2.05 5.80
C GLU A 112 0.97 0.87 5.28
N GLU A 113 1.47 -0.36 5.40
CA GLU A 113 0.76 -1.56 4.96
C GLU A 113 -0.55 -1.75 5.73
N ALA A 114 -0.53 -1.52 7.05
CA ALA A 114 -1.72 -1.58 7.90
C ALA A 114 -2.79 -0.58 7.45
N TYR A 115 -2.40 0.66 7.15
CA TYR A 115 -3.31 1.68 6.64
C TYR A 115 -3.83 1.36 5.24
N MET A 116 -2.96 0.90 4.34
CA MET A 116 -3.36 0.50 2.99
C MET A 116 -4.38 -0.63 3.06
N ARG A 117 -4.19 -1.63 3.92
CA ARG A 117 -5.19 -2.69 4.11
C ARG A 117 -6.50 -2.15 4.66
N MET A 118 -6.46 -1.32 5.70
CA MET A 118 -7.66 -0.75 6.31
C MET A 118 -8.46 0.08 5.28
N THR A 119 -7.75 0.84 4.45
CA THR A 119 -8.36 1.72 3.46
C THR A 119 -8.62 1.06 2.10
N GLN A 120 -8.13 -0.17 1.84
CA GLN A 120 -8.41 -0.91 0.59
C GLN A 120 -9.91 -1.08 0.30
N GLY A 121 -10.77 -1.04 1.33
CA GLY A 121 -12.23 -1.01 1.18
C GLY A 121 -12.88 0.39 1.18
N ALA A 122 -12.09 1.46 1.34
CA ALA A 122 -12.56 2.82 1.64
C ALA A 122 -11.92 3.96 0.80
N VAL A 123 -10.82 3.73 0.05
CA VAL A 123 -10.21 4.78 -0.80
C VAL A 123 -10.65 4.72 -2.27
N ASP A 124 -11.38 5.76 -2.68
CA ASP A 124 -11.53 6.20 -4.07
C ASP A 124 -10.62 7.43 -4.31
N TYR A 125 -9.34 7.35 -4.01
CA TYR A 125 -8.40 8.41 -4.38
C TYR A 125 -7.32 7.85 -5.32
N ARG A 126 -7.73 7.63 -6.57
CA ARG A 126 -6.79 7.71 -7.70
C ARG A 126 -6.58 9.19 -8.00
N SER A 127 -5.37 9.67 -7.82
CA SER A 127 -4.93 11.00 -8.28
C SER A 127 -4.99 11.06 -9.81
N THR A 128 -6.17 11.28 -10.38
CA THR A 128 -6.32 11.54 -11.82
C THR A 128 -6.97 12.89 -12.11
N ILE A 129 -7.13 13.76 -11.12
CA ILE A 129 -7.71 15.09 -11.35
C ILE A 129 -6.95 16.11 -10.52
N ASP A 130 -6.14 16.92 -11.19
CA ASP A 130 -5.54 18.11 -10.59
C ASP A 130 -6.66 19.11 -10.25
N GLN A 131 -7.15 19.05 -9.01
CA GLN A 131 -8.17 19.97 -8.51
C GLN A 131 -7.66 21.42 -8.40
N LYS A 132 -6.38 21.71 -8.68
CA LYS A 132 -5.90 23.10 -8.81
C LYS A 132 -6.21 23.72 -10.17
N ALA A 133 -6.69 22.96 -11.16
CA ALA A 133 -7.15 23.53 -12.43
C ALA A 133 -8.31 24.53 -12.25
N GLY A 134 -9.12 24.37 -11.19
CA GLY A 134 -10.22 25.29 -10.85
C GLY A 134 -9.81 26.55 -10.08
N LEU A 135 -8.53 26.69 -9.69
CA LEU A 135 -8.01 27.85 -8.95
C LEU A 135 -7.30 28.86 -9.86
N GLN A 136 -7.42 28.73 -11.18
CA GLN A 136 -6.93 29.75 -12.10
C GLN A 136 -7.79 31.00 -11.94
N GLN A 137 -7.15 32.03 -11.39
CA GLN A 137 -7.73 33.35 -11.21
C GLN A 137 -8.16 33.87 -12.59
N PRO A 138 -9.45 34.21 -12.80
CA PRO A 138 -9.86 34.78 -14.07
C PRO A 138 -9.08 36.09 -14.29
N LEU A 139 -8.55 36.25 -15.50
CA LEU A 139 -7.85 37.48 -15.90
C LEU A 139 -8.76 38.69 -15.62
N PRO A 140 -8.23 39.78 -15.04
CA PRO A 140 -9.01 40.98 -14.81
C PRO A 140 -9.59 41.50 -16.14
N PRO A 141 -10.83 42.02 -16.15
CA PRO A 141 -11.47 42.50 -17.37
C PRO A 141 -10.63 43.63 -17.99
N GLY A 142 -10.11 43.38 -19.20
CA GLY A 142 -9.22 44.31 -19.93
C GLY A 142 -7.78 43.84 -20.12
N ALA A 143 -7.38 42.68 -19.57
CA ALA A 143 -6.09 42.08 -19.85
C ALA A 143 -6.17 41.19 -21.11
N GLU A 144 -5.58 41.66 -22.21
CA GLU A 144 -5.35 40.81 -23.39
C GLU A 144 -4.22 39.80 -23.09
N PRO A 145 -4.35 38.52 -23.48
CA PRO A 145 -3.26 37.57 -23.40
C PRO A 145 -2.04 38.10 -24.17
N PRO A 146 -0.79 37.89 -23.69
CA PRO A 146 0.37 38.28 -24.46
C PRO A 146 0.35 37.57 -25.81
N MET A 147 0.31 38.34 -26.89
CA MET A 147 0.43 37.84 -28.24
C MET A 147 1.74 37.04 -28.36
N PRO A 148 1.73 35.83 -28.94
CA PRO A 148 2.96 35.09 -29.19
C PRO A 148 3.83 35.91 -30.15
N VAL A 149 5.00 36.35 -29.68
CA VAL A 149 6.03 36.94 -30.53
C VAL A 149 6.52 35.88 -31.52
N PRO A 150 6.40 36.10 -32.85
CA PRO A 150 6.91 35.15 -33.82
C PRO A 150 8.44 35.08 -33.70
N GLY A 151 8.98 33.90 -33.37
CA GLY A 151 10.43 33.66 -33.36
C GLY A 151 11.01 32.97 -32.13
N GLN A 152 10.23 32.74 -31.07
CA GLN A 152 10.65 31.88 -29.96
C GLN A 152 9.88 30.56 -30.02
N GLY A 153 10.58 29.49 -30.43
CA GLY A 153 10.00 28.17 -30.63
C GLY A 153 9.38 27.61 -29.34
N GLN A 154 8.06 27.39 -29.36
CA GLN A 154 7.39 26.57 -28.35
C GLN A 154 7.32 25.11 -28.83
N PRO A 155 7.81 24.14 -28.05
CA PRO A 155 7.62 22.73 -28.36
C PRO A 155 6.19 22.29 -28.03
N GLY A 156 5.42 22.05 -29.09
CA GLY A 156 4.42 21.00 -29.25
C GLY A 156 3.40 20.78 -28.13
N TRP A 157 2.22 21.38 -28.27
CA TRP A 157 0.96 20.81 -27.78
C TRP A 157 -0.15 21.06 -28.81
N TYR A 158 -0.68 19.99 -29.41
CA TYR A 158 -1.85 20.04 -30.30
C TYR A 158 -3.10 19.71 -29.46
N ALA A 159 -4.05 20.65 -29.37
CA ALA A 159 -5.35 20.36 -28.78
C ALA A 159 -6.22 19.62 -29.82
N PRO A 160 -6.87 18.49 -29.47
CA PRO A 160 -7.78 17.83 -30.39
C PRO A 160 -9.07 18.66 -30.58
N PRO A 161 -9.68 18.64 -31.77
CA PRO A 161 -10.88 19.42 -32.07
C PRO A 161 -12.10 18.91 -31.27
N PRO A 162 -13.04 19.80 -30.95
CA PRO A 162 -14.23 19.44 -30.16
C PRO A 162 -15.18 18.51 -30.95
N PRO A 163 -15.92 17.62 -30.25
CA PRO A 163 -16.90 16.74 -30.89
C PRO A 163 -18.08 17.56 -31.42
N GLN A 164 -18.38 17.41 -32.72
CA GLN A 164 -19.54 18.05 -33.35
C GLN A 164 -20.84 17.41 -32.83
N GLN A 165 -21.65 18.21 -32.13
CA GLN A 165 -23.00 17.83 -31.71
C GLN A 165 -24.02 18.07 -32.84
N GLY A 166 -24.50 16.97 -33.43
CA GLY A 166 -25.92 16.70 -33.75
C GLY A 166 -26.71 17.53 -34.78
N GLY A 167 -27.31 16.82 -35.76
CA GLY A 167 -28.64 17.12 -36.32
C GLY A 167 -28.71 17.27 -37.85
N GLN A 168 -28.97 16.21 -38.64
CA GLN A 168 -30.29 15.70 -39.10
C GLN A 168 -30.77 16.31 -40.47
N PRO A 169 -31.79 15.77 -41.20
CA PRO A 169 -31.68 14.75 -42.25
C PRO A 169 -32.34 15.15 -43.62
N PHE A 170 -32.43 14.20 -44.56
CA PHE A 170 -33.18 14.19 -45.85
C PHE A 170 -32.54 15.02 -47.00
N ALA A 171 -32.49 14.58 -48.26
CA ALA A 171 -33.27 13.61 -49.01
C ALA A 171 -32.40 12.83 -50.03
#